data_AF-A0A6L7JJA6-F1
#
_entry.id   AF-A0A6L7JJA6-F1
#
_cell.length_a   1.000
_cell.length_b   1.000
_cell.length_c   1.000
_cell.angle_alpha   90.00
_cell.angle_beta   90.00
_cell.angle_gamma   90.00
#
_symmetry.space_group_name_H-M   'P 1'
#
loop_
_entity.id
_entity.type
_entity.pdbx_description
1 polymer ?
#
loop_
_entity_poly.entity_id
_entity_poly.type
_entity_poly.pdbx_seq_one_letter_code
_entity_poly.pdbx_strand_id
1 'polypeptide(L)'
;MGRGGCLSWWRISWWWASAGRHSRRSGGGLVAALRRGLIPLVVVLVILLASFYAVFPIGTYMEQRSAMAAAQAELATLYLENEQLRSRIEVLSDPVEIERLARSEYNLVFPGEEAYAILPQVPEPVQVPDLWPFNALVWSLSQ
;
A
#
# COMPACT_ATOMS: atom_id res chain seq x y z
N MET A 1 -21.58 -100.01 -15.38
CA MET A 1 -22.94 -100.56 -15.60
C MET A 1 -23.86 -99.93 -14.57
N GLY A 2 -25.08 -99.44 -14.78
CA GLY A 2 -25.96 -99.10 -15.92
C GLY A 2 -26.88 -97.95 -15.40
N ARG A 3 -27.18 -96.89 -16.14
CA ARG A 3 -28.21 -96.72 -17.19
C ARG A 3 -29.66 -97.02 -16.75
N GLY A 4 -30.48 -95.95 -16.80
CA GLY A 4 -31.94 -95.94 -16.88
C GLY A 4 -32.54 -94.82 -16.01
N GLY A 5 -33.07 -93.69 -16.48
CA GLY A 5 -33.48 -93.28 -17.83
C GLY A 5 -34.99 -93.48 -18.06
N CYS A 6 -35.82 -92.51 -17.66
CA CYS A 6 -37.19 -92.29 -18.18
C CYS A 6 -37.61 -90.86 -17.78
N LEU A 7 -37.45 -89.80 -18.60
CA LEU A 7 -38.24 -89.39 -19.76
C LEU A 7 -39.76 -89.37 -19.48
N SER A 8 -40.26 -88.16 -19.19
CA SER A 8 -41.65 -87.74 -19.41
C SER A 8 -41.58 -86.39 -20.10
N TRP A 9 -41.66 -86.43 -21.42
CA TRP A 9 -41.70 -85.30 -22.33
C TRP A 9 -43.04 -85.40 -23.09
N TRP A 10 -43.67 -84.23 -23.27
CA TRP A 10 -44.60 -83.84 -24.35
C TRP A 10 -46.14 -84.00 -24.20
N ARG A 11 -46.78 -82.82 -24.17
CA ARG A 11 -47.86 -82.33 -25.05
C ARG A 11 -47.62 -80.81 -25.22
N ILE A 12 -46.98 -80.29 -26.26
CA ILE A 12 -47.31 -80.15 -27.71
C ILE A 12 -48.51 -79.23 -27.97
N SER A 13 -48.22 -77.97 -28.33
CA SER A 13 -48.65 -77.29 -29.58
C SER A 13 -47.78 -76.02 -29.75
N TRP A 14 -46.76 -76.00 -30.62
CA TRP A 14 -46.81 -75.49 -32.02
C TRP A 14 -47.29 -74.02 -32.05
N TRP A 15 -46.63 -73.01 -32.64
CA TRP A 15 -45.78 -72.94 -33.83
C TRP A 15 -45.36 -71.45 -34.01
N TRP A 16 -44.31 -71.16 -34.79
CA TRP A 16 -43.73 -69.82 -35.10
C TRP A 16 -42.96 -69.14 -33.96
N ALA A 17 -41.90 -68.38 -34.16
CA ALA A 17 -40.96 -68.16 -35.25
C ALA A 17 -39.91 -67.21 -34.68
N SER A 18 -38.70 -67.28 -35.23
CA SER A 18 -37.70 -66.22 -35.37
C SER A 18 -37.91 -64.88 -34.62
N ALA A 19 -36.80 -64.48 -33.99
CA ALA A 19 -36.35 -63.09 -33.84
C ALA A 19 -37.04 -62.25 -32.75
N GLY A 20 -36.26 -62.02 -31.70
CA GLY A 20 -36.59 -60.97 -30.74
C GLY A 20 -35.51 -60.82 -29.68
N ARG A 21 -34.24 -60.64 -30.07
CA ARG A 21 -33.28 -59.98 -29.17
C ARG A 21 -33.90 -58.62 -28.86
N HIS A 22 -34.50 -58.49 -27.69
CA HIS A 22 -35.05 -57.22 -27.24
C HIS A 22 -33.86 -56.34 -26.87
N SER A 23 -33.20 -55.79 -27.90
CA SER A 23 -32.34 -54.63 -27.72
C SER A 23 -33.25 -53.53 -27.21
N ARG A 24 -33.15 -53.21 -25.92
CA ARG A 24 -33.60 -51.92 -25.42
C ARG A 24 -32.94 -50.86 -26.30
N ARG A 25 -33.70 -50.28 -27.22
CA ARG A 25 -33.28 -49.13 -28.02
C ARG A 25 -32.93 -48.03 -27.04
N SER A 26 -31.64 -47.85 -26.82
CA SER A 26 -31.07 -46.76 -26.05
C SER A 26 -31.33 -45.46 -26.81
N GLY A 27 -32.46 -44.81 -26.53
CA GLY A 27 -32.80 -43.47 -27.02
C GLY A 27 -31.93 -42.35 -26.44
N GLY A 28 -30.67 -42.63 -26.09
CA GLY A 28 -29.70 -41.66 -25.57
C GLY A 28 -28.49 -41.45 -26.48
N GLY A 29 -28.44 -42.09 -27.66
CA GLY A 29 -27.27 -42.08 -28.55
C GLY A 29 -26.96 -40.71 -29.15
N LEU A 30 -27.98 -39.93 -29.54
CA LEU A 30 -27.79 -38.59 -30.10
C LEU A 30 -27.29 -37.60 -29.05
N VAL A 31 -27.89 -37.61 -27.87
CA VAL A 31 -27.46 -36.75 -26.75
C VAL A 31 -26.05 -37.12 -26.28
N ALA A 32 -25.72 -38.42 -26.23
CA ALA A 32 -24.39 -38.89 -25.86
C ALA A 32 -23.31 -38.63 -26.93
N ALA A 33 -23.65 -38.70 -28.22
CA ALA A 33 -22.74 -38.41 -29.33
C ALA A 33 -22.47 -36.91 -29.49
N LEU A 34 -23.51 -36.07 -29.40
CA LEU A 34 -23.38 -34.61 -29.36
C LEU A 34 -22.56 -34.17 -28.16
N ARG A 35 -22.82 -34.74 -26.97
CA ARG A 35 -22.05 -34.47 -25.75
C ARG A 35 -20.58 -34.87 -25.89
N ARG A 36 -20.24 -35.89 -26.69
CA ARG A 36 -18.86 -36.37 -26.88
C ARG A 36 -17.98 -35.43 -27.70
N GLY A 37 -18.57 -34.68 -28.64
CA GLY A 37 -17.89 -33.61 -29.37
C GLY A 37 -17.96 -32.25 -28.67
N LEU A 38 -19.03 -31.99 -27.92
CA LEU A 38 -19.22 -30.71 -27.21
C LEU A 38 -18.34 -30.59 -25.95
N ILE A 39 -18.12 -31.69 -25.22
CA ILE A 39 -17.26 -31.68 -24.02
C ILE A 39 -15.84 -31.17 -24.32
N PRO A 40 -15.08 -31.70 -25.30
CA PRO A 40 -13.73 -31.22 -25.56
C PRO A 40 -13.73 -29.76 -26.03
N LEU A 41 -14.74 -29.33 -26.80
CA LEU A 41 -14.89 -27.92 -27.22
C LEU A 41 -15.10 -26.99 -26.01
N VAL A 42 -16.00 -27.35 -25.09
CA VAL A 42 -16.26 -26.59 -23.86
C VAL A 42 -15.03 -26.58 -22.96
N VAL A 43 -14.32 -27.71 -22.83
CA VAL A 43 -13.08 -27.79 -22.05
C VAL A 43 -12.01 -26.88 -22.63
N VAL A 44 -11.80 -26.88 -23.95
CA VAL A 44 -10.86 -25.98 -24.61
C VAL A 44 -11.26 -24.52 -24.41
N LEU A 45 -12.54 -24.18 -24.55
CA LEU A 45 -13.04 -22.82 -24.31
C LEU A 45 -12.79 -22.36 -22.87
N VAL A 46 -13.05 -23.22 -21.88
CA VAL A 46 -12.79 -22.95 -20.46
C VAL A 46 -11.30 -22.78 -20.20
N ILE A 47 -10.44 -23.61 -20.80
CA ILE A 47 -8.97 -23.47 -20.67
C ILE A 47 -8.50 -22.15 -21.27
N LEU A 48 -9.03 -21.74 -22.43
CA LEU A 48 -8.70 -20.46 -23.06
C LEU A 48 -9.14 -19.27 -22.20
N LEU A 49 -10.36 -19.30 -21.67
CA LEU A 49 -10.87 -18.27 -20.75
C LEU A 49 -10.06 -18.23 -19.46
N ALA A 50 -9.77 -19.38 -18.86
CA ALA A 50 -8.95 -19.48 -17.66
C ALA A 50 -7.52 -18.99 -17.93
N SER A 51 -6.93 -19.31 -19.08
CA SER A 51 -5.61 -18.82 -19.48
C SER A 51 -5.61 -17.31 -19.66
N PHE A 52 -6.65 -16.74 -20.28
CA PHE A 52 -6.80 -15.29 -20.41
C PHE A 52 -6.87 -14.60 -19.04
N TYR A 53 -7.62 -15.20 -18.10
CA TYR A 53 -7.71 -14.71 -16.71
C TYR A 53 -6.45 -14.99 -15.88
N ALA A 54 -5.68 -16.05 -16.18
CA ALA A 54 -4.51 -16.48 -15.41
C ALA A 54 -3.20 -15.82 -15.85
N VAL A 55 -3.13 -15.26 -17.04
CA VAL A 55 -1.99 -14.43 -17.48
C VAL A 55 -2.00 -13.06 -16.80
N PHE A 56 -3.16 -12.62 -16.27
CA PHE A 56 -3.35 -11.30 -15.68
C PHE A 56 -3.24 -11.16 -14.13
N PRO A 57 -3.32 -12.17 -13.23
CA PRO A 57 -3.44 -11.94 -11.79
C PRO A 57 -2.15 -12.21 -10.99
N ILE A 58 -1.03 -12.57 -11.62
CA ILE A 58 0.18 -12.97 -10.88
C ILE A 58 1.13 -11.78 -10.66
N GLY A 59 1.15 -10.80 -11.57
CA GLY A 59 1.97 -9.59 -11.42
C GLY A 59 1.37 -8.55 -10.46
N THR A 60 0.04 -8.38 -10.48
CA THR A 60 -0.63 -7.30 -9.74
C THR A 60 -0.70 -7.54 -8.23
N TYR A 61 -0.61 -8.78 -7.76
CA TYR A 61 -0.62 -9.07 -6.32
C TYR A 61 0.68 -8.63 -5.62
N MET A 62 1.82 -8.71 -6.31
CA MET A 62 3.10 -8.24 -5.80
C MET A 62 3.20 -6.72 -5.85
N GLU A 63 2.75 -6.10 -6.95
CA GLU A 63 2.71 -4.64 -7.09
C GLU A 63 1.75 -3.98 -6.09
N GLN A 64 0.58 -4.60 -5.83
CA GLN A 64 -0.35 -4.12 -4.81
C GLN A 64 0.26 -4.19 -3.41
N ARG A 65 0.95 -5.28 -3.06
CA ARG A 65 1.64 -5.40 -1.76
C ARG A 65 2.76 -4.38 -1.62
N SER A 66 3.57 -4.14 -2.66
CA SER A 66 4.62 -3.13 -2.61
C SER A 66 4.04 -1.71 -2.50
N ALA A 67 2.94 -1.42 -3.21
CA ALA A 67 2.27 -0.12 -3.12
C ALA A 67 1.69 0.11 -1.72
N MET A 68 1.05 -0.90 -1.12
CA MET A 68 0.57 -0.81 0.26
C MET A 68 1.72 -0.68 1.28
N ALA A 69 2.81 -1.42 1.09
CA ALA A 69 3.99 -1.32 1.95
C ALA A 69 4.66 0.05 1.87
N ALA A 70 4.79 0.62 0.66
CA ALA A 70 5.33 1.95 0.45
C ALA A 70 4.44 3.03 1.11
N ALA A 71 3.12 2.96 0.92
CA ALA A 71 2.18 3.89 1.54
C ALA A 71 2.18 3.78 3.08
N GLN A 72 2.30 2.57 3.64
CA GLN A 72 2.43 2.38 5.08
C GLN A 72 3.74 2.95 5.63
N ALA A 73 4.85 2.79 4.90
CA ALA A 73 6.13 3.39 5.27
C ALA A 73 6.04 4.92 5.28
N GLU A 74 5.41 5.52 4.28
CA GLU A 74 5.18 6.97 4.21
C GLU A 74 4.27 7.48 5.34
N LEU A 75 3.21 6.74 5.68
CA LEU A 75 2.38 7.09 6.85
C LEU A 75 3.19 7.03 8.15
N ALA A 76 4.02 5.99 8.32
CA ALA A 76 4.87 5.88 9.51
C ALA A 76 5.86 7.05 9.63
N THR A 77 6.46 7.50 8.52
CA THR A 77 7.34 8.66 8.52
C THR A 77 6.58 9.94 8.88
N LEU A 78 5.39 10.14 8.29
CA LEU A 78 4.55 11.30 8.59
C LEU A 78 4.09 11.33 10.06
N TYR A 79 3.77 10.18 10.65
CA TYR A 79 3.43 10.11 12.07
C TYR A 79 4.60 10.52 12.97
N LEU A 80 5.81 10.05 12.66
CA LEU A 80 7.02 10.41 13.41
C LEU A 80 7.31 11.92 13.30
N GLU A 81 7.22 12.48 12.09
CA GLU A 81 7.40 13.92 11.88
C GLU A 81 6.33 14.74 12.60
N ASN A 82 5.07 14.30 12.56
CA ASN A 82 3.98 14.97 13.24
C ASN A 82 4.20 14.98 14.76
N GLU A 83 4.63 13.87 15.34
CA GLU A 83 4.92 13.77 16.78
C GLU A 83 6.09 14.68 17.17
N GLN A 84 7.16 14.72 16.38
CA GLN A 84 8.27 15.65 16.60
C GLN A 84 7.81 17.10 16.55
N LEU A 85 6.99 17.48 15.56
CA LEU A 85 6.46 18.83 15.46
C LEU A 85 5.55 19.18 16.64
N ARG A 86 4.68 18.26 17.08
CA ARG A 86 3.84 18.45 18.27
C ARG A 86 4.67 18.71 19.51
N SER A 87 5.74 17.92 19.72
CA SER A 87 6.63 18.11 20.87
C SER A 87 7.31 19.48 20.85
N ARG A 88 7.69 19.98 19.67
CA ARG A 88 8.26 21.33 19.53
C ARG A 88 7.24 22.42 19.78
N ILE A 89 6.03 22.26 19.27
CA ILE A 89 4.93 23.20 19.52
C ILE A 89 4.67 23.30 21.01
N GLU A 90 4.58 22.17 21.72
CA GLU A 90 4.35 22.16 23.17
C GLU A 90 5.40 22.99 23.90
N VAL A 91 6.69 22.75 23.64
CA VAL A 91 7.80 23.49 24.25
C VAL A 91 7.76 24.98 23.89
N LEU A 92 7.52 25.31 22.61
CA LEU A 92 7.50 26.70 22.13
C LEU A 92 6.22 27.45 22.54
N SER A 93 5.17 26.74 22.92
CA SER A 93 3.91 27.32 23.41
C SER A 93 3.92 27.60 24.90
N ASP A 94 4.91 27.10 25.64
CA ASP A 94 5.11 27.41 27.05
C ASP A 94 5.31 28.93 27.22
N PRO A 95 4.47 29.63 28.01
CA PRO A 95 4.60 31.06 28.27
C PRO A 95 6.01 31.47 28.72
N VAL A 96 6.71 30.63 29.48
CA VAL A 96 8.08 30.91 29.94
C VAL A 96 9.06 30.94 28.77
N GLU A 97 8.93 29.99 27.84
CA GLU A 97 9.79 29.90 26.66
C GLU A 97 9.49 31.04 25.67
N ILE A 98 8.21 31.39 25.50
CA ILE A 98 7.80 32.56 24.71
C ILE A 98 8.41 33.83 25.28
N GLU A 99 8.32 34.04 26.59
CA GLU A 99 8.88 35.22 27.27
C GLU A 99 10.42 35.25 27.14
N ARG A 100 11.08 34.10 27.31
CA ARG A 100 12.53 33.97 27.11
C ARG A 100 12.95 34.36 25.70
N LEU A 101 12.29 33.83 24.67
CA LEU A 101 12.56 34.15 23.26
C LEU A 101 12.23 35.60 22.94
N ALA A 102 11.09 36.11 23.41
CA ALA A 102 10.67 37.49 23.23
C ALA A 102 11.71 38.48 23.78
N ARG A 103 12.27 38.21 24.97
CA ARG A 103 13.32 39.07 25.56
C ARG A 103 14.70 38.88 24.94
N SER A 104 15.11 37.63 24.68
CA SER A 104 16.48 37.34 24.21
C SER A 104 16.70 37.65 22.73
N GLU A 105 15.77 37.25 21.87
CA GLU A 105 15.92 37.38 20.41
C GLU A 105 15.26 38.66 19.87
N TYR A 106 14.16 39.10 20.49
CA TYR A 106 13.37 40.22 19.99
C TYR A 106 13.41 41.46 20.89
N ASN A 107 14.07 41.39 22.05
CA ASN A 107 14.19 42.48 23.02
C ASN A 107 12.85 43.13 23.39
N LEU A 108 11.77 42.35 23.39
CA LEU A 108 10.40 42.78 23.70
C LEU A 108 10.20 42.85 25.23
N VAL A 109 9.36 43.78 25.68
CA VAL A 109 8.99 43.97 27.09
C VAL A 109 7.47 44.08 27.23
N PHE A 110 6.92 43.83 28.42
CA PHE A 110 5.49 43.95 28.63
C PHE A 110 5.04 45.43 28.61
N PRO A 111 3.75 45.70 28.30
CA PRO A 111 3.20 47.04 28.41
C PRO A 111 3.39 47.62 29.82
N GLY A 112 4.08 48.77 29.91
CA GLY A 112 4.38 49.44 31.18
C GLY A 112 5.77 49.15 31.76
N GLU A 113 6.55 48.25 31.14
CA GLU A 113 7.96 48.05 31.46
C GLU A 113 8.85 49.00 30.64
N GLU A 114 10.00 49.39 31.19
CA GLU A 114 11.01 50.19 30.48
C GLU A 114 12.21 49.35 30.08
N ALA A 115 12.52 49.33 28.78
CA ALA A 115 13.68 48.63 28.23
C ALA A 115 14.94 49.50 28.31
N TYR A 116 15.95 49.06 29.06
CA TYR A 116 17.24 49.72 29.15
C TYR A 116 18.29 48.96 28.32
N ALA A 117 18.88 49.62 27.33
CA ALA A 117 20.03 49.10 26.62
C ALA A 117 21.31 49.47 27.38
N ILE A 118 22.05 48.47 27.86
CA ILE A 118 23.38 48.69 28.44
C ILE A 118 24.34 48.86 27.26
N LEU A 119 24.86 50.07 27.07
CA LEU A 119 25.94 50.28 26.13
C LEU A 119 27.17 49.50 26.62
N PRO A 120 27.90 48.80 25.74
CA PRO A 120 29.18 48.23 26.12
C PRO A 120 30.07 49.34 26.67
N GLN A 121 30.99 48.98 27.56
CA GLN A 121 31.97 49.92 28.09
C GLN A 121 32.59 50.66 26.90
N VAL A 122 32.46 51.99 26.91
CA VAL A 122 33.05 52.83 25.86
C VAL A 122 34.53 52.45 25.84
N PRO A 123 35.07 51.96 24.70
CA PRO A 123 36.48 51.64 24.63
C PRO A 123 37.26 52.87 25.07
N GLU A 124 38.34 52.68 25.84
CA GLU A 124 39.14 53.81 26.29
C GLU A 124 39.42 54.74 25.10
N PRO A 125 39.29 56.07 25.29
CA PRO A 125 39.53 57.03 24.24
C PRO A 125 40.83 56.66 23.53
N VAL A 126 40.74 56.40 22.23
CA VAL A 126 41.93 56.10 21.42
C VAL A 126 42.89 57.27 21.60
N GLN A 127 44.03 57.00 22.24
CA GLN A 127 45.10 57.97 22.42
C GLN A 127 45.72 58.24 21.04
N VAL A 128 45.25 59.30 20.39
CA VAL A 128 45.84 59.77 19.13
C VAL A 128 47.14 60.50 19.44
N PRO A 129 48.28 60.15 18.81
CA PRO A 129 49.52 60.88 19.02
C PRO A 129 49.41 62.34 18.59
N ASP A 130 50.07 63.26 19.30
CA ASP A 130 50.17 64.69 18.96
C ASP A 130 51.08 64.97 17.73
N LEU A 131 51.19 64.00 16.84
CA LEU A 131 52.08 64.01 15.67
C LEU A 131 51.24 64.19 14.40
N TRP A 132 51.80 64.90 13.42
CA TRP A 132 51.19 65.05 12.10
C TRP A 132 50.95 63.69 11.43
N PRO A 133 49.83 63.47 10.73
CA PRO A 133 48.71 64.38 10.45
C PRO A 133 47.56 64.32 11.47
N PHE A 134 47.70 63.57 12.56
CA PHE A 134 46.60 63.29 13.51
C PHE A 134 46.17 64.52 14.31
N ASN A 135 47.06 65.50 14.47
CA ASN A 135 46.74 66.80 15.06
C ASN A 135 45.63 67.55 14.29
N ALA A 136 45.57 67.44 12.97
CA ALA A 136 44.56 68.13 12.16
C ALA A 136 43.14 67.56 12.38
N LEU A 137 43.03 66.28 12.72
CA LEU A 137 41.75 65.61 12.96
C LEU A 137 41.12 66.06 14.27
N VAL A 138 41.91 66.28 15.32
CA VAL A 138 41.43 66.73 16.64
C VAL A 138 40.72 68.08 16.55
N TRP A 139 41.29 69.06 15.85
CA TRP A 139 40.67 70.39 15.67
C TRP A 139 39.36 70.35 14.87
N SER A 140 39.24 69.42 13.93
CA SER A 140 38.06 69.29 13.08
C SER A 140 36.83 68.75 13.83
N LEU A 141 37.03 67.99 14.90
CA LEU A 141 35.95 67.40 15.71
C LEU A 141 35.44 68.35 16.81
N SER A 142 36.06 69.52 16.99
CA SER A 142 35.74 70.49 18.06
C SER A 142 34.98 71.75 17.59
N GLN A 143 34.61 71.85 16.31
CA GLN A 143 33.68 72.88 15.77
C GLN A 143 32.27 72.32 15.66
#